data_AF-A0A5W1M0B9-F1
#
_entry.id   AF-A0A5W1M0B9-F1
#
_cell.length_a   1.000
_cell.length_b   1.000
_cell.length_c   1.000
_cell.angle_alpha   90.00
_cell.angle_beta   90.00
_cell.angle_gamma   90.00
#
_symmetry.space_group_name_H-M   'P 1'
#
loop_
_entity.id
_entity.type
_entity.pdbx_description
1 polymer ?
#
loop_
_entity_poly.entity_id
_entity_poly.type
_entity_poly.pdbx_seq_one_letter_code
_entity_poly.pdbx_strand_id
1 'polypeptide(L)' 'MAKGRKVSSANLKTHYSAQELADLKLPGVPLTRPGVTAKAKREGWLWQPRKERGGGIEY' A
#
# COMPACT_ATOMS: atom_id res chain seq x y z
N MET A 1 2.70 -27.18 -33.23
CA MET A 1 3.60 -26.96 -32.08
C MET A 1 3.33 -25.55 -31.54
N ALA A 2 2.39 -25.40 -30.58
CA ALA A 2 2.00 -24.09 -30.05
C ALA A 2 2.84 -23.76 -28.80
N LYS A 3 3.64 -22.69 -28.88
CA LYS A 3 4.39 -22.18 -27.71
C LYS A 3 3.37 -21.60 -26.72
N GLY A 4 3.27 -22.21 -25.53
CA GLY A 4 2.43 -21.73 -24.44
C GLY A 4 2.77 -20.28 -24.08
N ARG A 5 1.72 -19.46 -23.92
CA ARG A 5 1.82 -18.06 -23.50
C ARG A 5 2.51 -17.98 -22.14
N LYS A 6 3.72 -17.41 -22.08
CA LYS A 6 4.37 -17.04 -20.83
C LYS A 6 3.56 -15.89 -20.21
N VAL A 7 2.79 -16.19 -19.16
CA VAL A 7 2.13 -15.16 -18.37
C VAL A 7 3.21 -14.49 -17.54
N SER A 8 3.51 -13.22 -17.82
CA SER A 8 4.41 -12.42 -17.00
C SER A 8 3.75 -12.16 -15.65
N SER A 9 4.31 -12.76 -14.59
CA SER A 9 3.90 -12.53 -13.21
C SER A 9 4.17 -11.07 -12.82
N ALA A 10 3.15 -10.22 -12.89
CA ALA A 10 3.25 -8.86 -12.34
C ALA A 10 3.35 -8.96 -10.82
N ASN A 11 4.44 -8.46 -10.23
CA ASN A 11 4.55 -8.29 -8.78
C ASN A 11 3.64 -7.12 -8.37
N LEU A 12 2.43 -7.43 -7.90
CA LEU A 12 1.47 -6.44 -7.44
C LEU A 12 1.88 -5.95 -6.04
N LYS A 13 2.05 -4.63 -5.87
CA LYS A 13 2.25 -4.00 -4.56
C LYS A 13 0.94 -4.12 -3.77
N THR A 14 1.02 -4.70 -2.56
CA THR A 14 -0.15 -4.99 -1.73
C THR A 14 -0.38 -4.00 -0.62
N HIS A 15 0.65 -3.28 -0.17
CA HIS A 15 0.56 -2.28 0.90
C HIS A 15 1.23 -1.00 0.44
N TYR A 16 0.76 0.13 0.94
CA TYR A 16 1.25 1.46 0.66
C TYR A 16 1.49 2.21 1.96
N SER A 17 2.47 3.09 1.95
CA SER A 17 2.69 3.98 3.07
C SER A 17 1.53 4.95 3.28
N ALA A 18 1.38 5.43 4.52
CA ALA A 18 0.39 6.48 4.83
C ALA A 18 0.56 7.75 3.97
N GLN A 19 1.79 8.04 3.51
CA GLN A 19 2.05 9.17 2.63
C GLN A 19 1.56 8.87 1.21
N GLU A 20 1.91 7.70 0.64
CA GLU A 20 1.42 7.30 -0.68
C GLU A 20 -0.12 7.27 -0.73
N LEU A 21 -0.78 6.72 0.30
CA LEU A 21 -2.23 6.69 0.38
C LEU A 21 -2.87 8.08 0.41
N ALA A 22 -2.22 9.04 1.09
CA ALA A 22 -2.65 10.43 1.09
C ALA A 22 -2.48 11.08 -0.31
N ASP A 23 -1.39 10.76 -0.99
CA ASP A 23 -1.06 11.30 -2.32
C ASP A 23 -1.94 10.70 -3.43
N LEU A 24 -2.46 9.48 -3.25
CA LEU A 24 -3.43 8.84 -4.16
C LEU A 24 -4.80 9.51 -4.16
N LYS A 25 -5.13 10.31 -3.14
CA LYS A 25 -6.40 11.06 -3.01
C LYS A 25 -7.64 10.18 -3.21
N LEU A 26 -7.60 8.96 -2.69
CA LEU A 26 -8.69 8.00 -2.83
C LEU A 26 -9.94 8.47 -2.07
N PRO A 27 -11.15 8.31 -2.63
CA PRO A 27 -12.38 8.60 -1.91
C PRO A 27 -12.44 7.87 -0.57
N GLY A 28 -12.72 8.63 0.49
CA GLY A 28 -12.78 8.11 1.85
C GLY A 28 -11.42 7.95 2.54
N VAL A 29 -10.28 8.12 1.86
CA VAL A 29 -8.95 8.11 2.50
C VAL A 29 -8.53 9.55 2.84
N PRO A 30 -8.01 9.83 4.05
CA PRO A 30 -7.53 11.16 4.39
C PRO A 30 -6.38 11.63 3.50
N LEU A 31 -6.31 12.94 3.23
CA LEU A 31 -5.30 13.55 2.36
C LEU A 31 -3.99 13.89 3.07
N THR A 32 -3.83 13.48 4.34
CA THR A 32 -2.63 13.74 5.12
C THR A 32 -2.10 12.46 5.74
N ARG A 33 -0.78 12.30 5.77
CA ARG A 33 -0.10 11.16 6.41
C ARG A 33 -0.63 10.88 7.84
N PRO A 34 -0.71 11.85 8.77
CA PRO A 34 -1.25 11.59 10.11
C PRO A 34 -2.74 11.18 10.08
N GLY A 35 -3.53 11.73 9.15
CA GLY A 35 -4.93 11.34 8.98
C GLY A 35 -5.08 9.88 8.55
N VAL A 36 -4.28 9.43 7.59
CA VAL A 36 -4.27 8.03 7.15
C VAL A 36 -3.87 7.11 8.29
N THR A 37 -2.79 7.41 9.02
CA THR A 37 -2.36 6.61 10.18
C THR A 37 -3.45 6.54 11.26
N ALA A 38 -4.11 7.65 11.58
CA ALA A 38 -5.20 7.68 12.55
C ALA A 38 -6.40 6.83 12.08
N LYS A 39 -6.77 6.93 10.80
CA LYS A 39 -7.83 6.12 10.20
C LYS A 39 -7.49 4.63 10.23
N ALA A 40 -6.30 4.26 9.77
CA ALA A 40 -5.84 2.88 9.71
C ALA A 40 -5.79 2.24 11.11
N LYS A 41 -5.35 2.97 12.13
CA LYS A 41 -5.39 2.51 13.53
C LYS A 41 -6.82 2.33 14.04
N ARG A 42 -7.71 3.28 13.74
CA ARG A 42 -9.13 3.23 14.15
C ARG A 42 -9.87 2.04 13.52
N GLU A 43 -9.53 1.71 12.28
CA GLU A 43 -10.21 0.68 11.49
C GLU A 43 -9.47 -0.66 11.47
N GLY A 44 -8.31 -0.76 12.13
CA GLY A 44 -7.54 -1.99 12.22
C GLY A 44 -7.02 -2.49 10.88
N TRP A 45 -6.55 -1.59 10.01
CA TRP A 45 -6.03 -1.98 8.69
C TRP A 45 -4.86 -2.96 8.83
N LEU A 46 -4.79 -3.93 7.91
CA LEU A 46 -3.63 -4.80 7.77
C LEU A 46 -2.39 -3.94 7.54
N TRP A 47 -1.26 -4.38 8.08
CA TRP A 47 -0.02 -3.64 7.94
C TRP A 47 1.16 -4.58 7.79
N GLN A 48 2.23 -4.07 7.16
CA GLN A 48 3.53 -4.71 7.13
C GLN A 48 4.64 -3.73 7.48
N PRO A 49 5.78 -4.20 8.03
CA PRO A 49 6.98 -3.40 8.12
C PRO A 49 7.43 -2.98 6.71
N ARG A 50 7.80 -1.71 6.54
CA ARG A 50 8.36 -1.23 5.27
C ARG A 50 9.69 -1.93 5.01
N LYS A 51 9.88 -2.46 3.80
CA LYS A 51 11.12 -3.16 3.40
C LYS A 51 12.32 -2.23 3.18
N GLU A 52 12.09 -0.94 3.02
CA GLU A 52 13.11 0.06 2.70
C GLU A 52 13.83 0.61 3.95
N ARG A 53 14.95 1.30 3.72
CA ARG A 53 15.74 1.96 4.78
C ARG A 53 14.91 3.02 5.50
N GLY A 54 15.00 3.04 6.84
CA GLY A 54 14.30 4.03 7.69
C GLY A 54 13.10 3.46 8.46
N GLY A 55 12.73 2.19 8.23
CA GLY A 55 11.66 1.52 8.96
C GLY A 55 10.27 2.08 8.64
N GLY A 56 9.34 1.91 9.58
CA GLY A 56 7.94 2.31 9.43
C GLY A 56 7.01 1.18 8.97
N ILE A 57 5.74 1.54 8.78
CA ILE A 57 4.67 0.60 8.41
C ILE A 57 3.97 1.05 7.12
N GLU A 58 3.53 0.06 6.36
CA GLU A 58 2.67 0.22 5.18
C GLU A 58 1.36 -0.52 5.44
N TYR A 59 0.27 -0.03 4.85
CA TYR A 59 -1.08 -0.56 4.97
C TYR A 59 -1.62 -1.06 3.63
#